data_AF-A0A821KMB2-F1
#
_entry.id   AF-A0A821KMB2-F1
#
_cell.length_a   1.000
_cell.length_b   1.000
_cell.length_c   1.000
_cell.angle_alpha   90.00
_cell.angle_beta   90.00
_cell.angle_gamma   90.00
#
_symmetry.space_group_name_H-M   'P 1'
#
loop_
_entity.id
_entity.type
_entity.pdbx_description
1 polymer ?
#
loop_
_entity_poly.entity_id
_entity_poly.type
_entity_poly.pdbx_seq_one_letter_code
_entity_poly.pdbx_strand_id
1 'polypeptide(L)'
;MVGTPYYMSPERIHEHDLGYDFRSDIWSLGCILYEMAALRSPFYGENLNLILLRQKIEALDYTPLPTNFYSSELRLLISKCLVLDPEKRPDIIEVNRIAQMMYARFTNQNNNNNNTPTPTPPSRNDSACGNVTPVNNR
;
A
#
# COMPACT_ATOMS: atom_id res chain seq x y z
N MET A 1 4.82 -18.78 -25.69
CA MET A 1 4.07 -18.53 -24.45
C MET A 1 4.54 -17.20 -23.91
N VAL A 2 3.77 -16.12 -24.09
CA VAL A 2 4.17 -14.77 -23.65
C VAL A 2 3.37 -14.46 -22.39
N GLY A 3 3.89 -14.89 -21.25
CA GLY A 3 3.44 -14.38 -19.97
C GLY A 3 3.84 -12.91 -19.85
N THR A 4 3.00 -12.11 -19.21
CA THR A 4 3.18 -10.69 -18.87
C THR A 4 4.51 -10.53 -18.08
N PRO A 5 5.64 -10.12 -18.70
CA PRO A 5 6.97 -10.20 -18.09
C PRO A 5 7.24 -9.09 -17.06
N TYR A 6 6.23 -8.31 -16.70
CA TYR A 6 6.34 -7.06 -15.93
C TYR A 6 6.82 -7.23 -14.49
N TYR A 7 6.84 -8.46 -13.99
CA TYR A 7 7.29 -8.82 -12.64
C TYR A 7 8.59 -9.63 -12.65
N MET A 8 9.20 -9.82 -13.82
CA MET A 8 10.42 -10.59 -13.96
C MET A 8 11.61 -9.83 -13.36
N SER A 9 12.40 -10.54 -12.55
CA SER A 9 13.60 -9.99 -11.94
C SER A 9 14.78 -9.91 -12.93
N PRO A 10 15.78 -9.05 -12.67
CA PRO A 10 16.95 -8.91 -13.53
C PRO A 10 17.64 -10.26 -13.81
N GLU A 11 17.87 -11.06 -12.78
CA GLU A 11 18.52 -12.37 -12.90
C GLU A 11 17.73 -13.34 -13.79
N ARG A 12 16.39 -13.32 -13.70
CA ARG A 12 15.49 -14.13 -14.54
C ARG A 12 15.51 -13.74 -16.01
N ILE A 13 15.84 -12.49 -16.33
CA ILE A 13 15.97 -11.99 -17.70
C ILE A 13 17.34 -12.39 -18.28
N HIS A 14 18.38 -12.42 -17.46
CA HIS A 14 19.75 -12.77 -17.88
C HIS A 14 19.96 -14.27 -18.00
N GLU A 15 19.42 -15.05 -17.06
CA GLU A 15 19.76 -16.45 -16.88
C GLU A 15 18.48 -17.27 -16.81
N HIS A 16 18.16 -17.96 -17.91
CA HIS A 16 16.96 -18.79 -17.98
C HIS A 16 17.10 -20.06 -17.12
N ASP A 17 18.34 -20.53 -16.91
CA ASP A 17 18.70 -21.85 -16.36
C ASP A 17 19.20 -21.83 -14.91
N LEU A 18 19.51 -20.65 -14.34
CA LEU A 18 19.78 -20.54 -12.91
C LEU A 18 18.44 -20.60 -12.18
N GLY A 19 18.33 -21.62 -11.33
CA GLY A 19 17.10 -21.98 -10.63
C GLY A 19 16.47 -20.79 -9.92
N TYR A 20 15.15 -20.81 -9.87
CA TYR A 20 14.36 -19.85 -9.11
C TYR A 20 14.93 -19.65 -7.71
N ASP A 21 15.29 -18.41 -7.38
CA ASP A 21 15.76 -18.02 -6.06
C ASP A 21 14.71 -17.17 -5.36
N PHE A 22 14.59 -17.31 -4.04
CA PHE A 22 13.61 -16.58 -3.21
C PHE A 22 13.76 -15.05 -3.37
N ARG A 23 14.93 -14.56 -3.77
CA ARG A 23 15.18 -13.14 -4.05
C ARG A 23 14.42 -12.64 -5.28
N SER A 24 14.11 -13.49 -6.25
CA SER A 24 13.28 -13.14 -7.40
C SER A 24 11.83 -12.86 -6.98
N ASP A 25 11.33 -13.52 -5.94
CA ASP A 25 10.00 -13.24 -5.38
C ASP A 25 9.95 -11.89 -4.66
N ILE A 26 11.04 -11.51 -3.99
CA ILE A 26 11.12 -10.20 -3.35
C ILE A 26 11.04 -9.08 -4.40
N TRP A 27 11.64 -9.28 -5.58
CA TRP A 27 11.52 -8.35 -6.70
C TRP A 27 10.09 -8.25 -7.22
N SER A 28 9.44 -9.39 -7.50
CA SER A 28 8.07 -9.41 -8.01
C SER A 28 7.09 -8.80 -6.99
N LEU A 29 7.30 -9.04 -5.70
CA LEU A 29 6.57 -8.38 -4.62
C LEU A 29 6.78 -6.85 -4.63
N GLY A 30 8.01 -6.38 -4.82
CA GLY A 30 8.31 -4.95 -4.98
C GLY A 30 7.55 -4.31 -6.14
N CYS A 31 7.48 -5.02 -7.28
CA CYS A 31 6.71 -4.58 -8.45
C CYS A 31 5.21 -4.49 -8.14
N ILE A 32 4.63 -5.49 -7.46
CA ILE A 32 3.22 -5.51 -7.07
C ILE A 32 2.91 -4.40 -6.06
N LEU A 33 3.76 -4.19 -5.06
CA LEU A 33 3.61 -3.10 -4.08
C LEU A 33 3.61 -1.73 -4.77
N TYR A 34 4.52 -1.51 -5.72
CA TYR A 34 4.55 -0.30 -6.52
C TYR A 34 3.27 -0.17 -7.37
N GLU A 35 2.86 -1.23 -8.05
CA GLU A 35 1.68 -1.21 -8.92
C GLU A 35 0.39 -0.95 -8.15
N MET A 36 0.22 -1.50 -6.95
CA MET A 36 -0.93 -1.18 -6.09
C MET A 36 -0.99 0.30 -5.72
N ALA A 37 0.17 0.97 -5.58
CA ALA A 37 0.23 2.40 -5.29
C ALA A 37 0.05 3.26 -6.56
N ALA A 38 0.76 2.94 -7.64
CA ALA A 38 0.81 3.76 -8.85
C ALA A 38 -0.24 3.38 -9.92
N LEU A 39 -1.00 2.31 -9.70
CA LEU A 39 -1.93 1.69 -10.65
C LEU A 39 -1.30 1.29 -11.99
N ARG A 40 0.03 1.11 -11.99
CA ARG A 40 0.84 0.75 -13.15
C ARG A 40 2.14 0.11 -12.70
N SER A 41 2.56 -0.97 -13.37
CA SER A 41 3.87 -1.59 -13.16
C SER A 41 5.03 -0.58 -13.24
N PRO A 42 6.07 -0.71 -12.38
CA PRO A 42 7.20 0.23 -12.36
C PRO A 42 7.91 0.37 -13.70
N PHE A 43 8.12 -0.76 -14.39
CA PHE A 43 8.84 -0.82 -15.66
C PHE A 43 7.92 -0.86 -16.88
N TYR A 44 6.66 -0.44 -16.74
CA TYR A 44 5.71 -0.36 -17.84
C TYR A 44 6.23 0.56 -18.97
N GLY A 45 5.92 0.21 -20.21
CA GLY A 45 6.18 1.04 -21.39
C GLY A 45 5.25 0.68 -22.54
N GLU A 46 4.99 1.64 -23.44
CA GLU A 46 4.28 1.35 -24.69
C GLU A 46 5.16 0.49 -25.61
N ASN A 47 4.57 -0.47 -26.31
CA ASN A 47 5.27 -1.38 -27.22
C ASN A 47 6.46 -2.13 -26.57
N LEU A 48 6.36 -2.42 -25.27
CA LEU A 48 7.43 -3.03 -24.50
C LEU A 48 7.74 -4.45 -25.00
N ASN A 49 8.97 -4.65 -25.45
CA ASN A 49 9.55 -5.97 -25.70
C ASN A 49 10.55 -6.32 -24.58
N LEU A 50 11.05 -7.56 -24.58
CA LEU A 50 11.98 -8.03 -23.53
C LEU A 50 13.29 -7.21 -23.48
N ILE A 51 13.77 -6.68 -24.60
CA ILE A 51 15.00 -5.87 -24.67
C ILE A 51 14.77 -4.52 -23.98
N LEU A 52 13.66 -3.84 -24.29
CA LEU A 52 13.30 -2.56 -23.66
C LEU A 52 13.01 -2.76 -22.17
N LEU A 53 12.29 -3.82 -21.80
CA LEU A 53 12.04 -4.15 -20.39
C LEU A 53 13.36 -4.34 -19.64
N ARG A 54 14.29 -5.11 -20.22
CA ARG A 54 15.63 -5.32 -19.66
C ARG A 54 16.36 -4.00 -19.45
N GLN A 55 16.39 -3.13 -20.45
CA GLN A 55 17.05 -1.82 -20.36
C GLN A 55 16.47 -0.96 -19.23
N LYS A 56 15.13 -0.93 -19.09
CA LYS A 56 14.47 -0.19 -18.01
C LYS A 56 14.80 -0.78 -16.64
N ILE A 57 14.83 -2.10 -16.51
CA ILE A 57 15.17 -2.80 -15.28
C ILE A 57 16.62 -2.50 -14.88
N GLU A 58 17.57 -2.69 -15.80
CA GLU A 58 19.01 -2.42 -15.58
C GLU A 58 19.29 -0.96 -15.22
N ALA A 59 18.53 -0.03 -15.78
CA ALA A 59 18.61 1.39 -15.45
C ALA A 59 17.86 1.78 -14.17
N LEU A 60 17.08 0.85 -13.58
CA LEU A 60 16.08 1.14 -12.53
C LEU A 60 15.17 2.33 -12.91
N ASP A 61 14.78 2.39 -14.18
CA ASP A 61 13.98 3.47 -14.75
C ASP A 61 12.48 3.27 -14.45
N TYR A 62 12.07 3.75 -13.28
CA TYR A 62 10.69 3.87 -12.88
C TYR A 62 10.46 5.18 -12.10
N THR A 63 9.25 5.73 -12.18
CA THR A 63 8.91 6.97 -11.47
C THR A 63 8.78 6.71 -9.98
N PRO A 64 9.48 7.42 -9.08
CA PRO A 64 9.27 7.26 -7.65
C PRO A 64 7.86 7.66 -7.22
N LEU A 65 7.30 6.98 -6.21
CA LEU A 65 6.00 7.34 -5.67
C LEU A 65 6.02 8.76 -5.03
N PRO A 66 4.95 9.56 -5.19
CA PRO A 66 4.86 10.89 -4.59
C PRO A 66 5.06 10.89 -3.06
N THR A 67 5.90 11.79 -2.56
CA THR A 67 6.28 11.83 -1.14
C THR A 67 5.18 12.37 -0.22
N ASN A 68 4.24 13.13 -0.79
CA ASN A 68 3.13 13.76 -0.08
C ASN A 68 1.91 12.83 0.12
N PHE A 69 1.81 11.73 -0.64
CA PHE A 69 0.68 10.80 -0.56
C PHE A 69 1.03 9.47 0.10
N TYR A 70 2.26 8.97 -0.07
CA TYR A 70 2.68 7.67 0.45
C TYR A 70 3.69 7.82 1.58
N SER A 71 3.66 6.93 2.57
CA SER A 71 4.61 6.94 3.68
C SER A 71 6.05 6.69 3.22
N SER A 72 7.02 7.22 3.96
CA SER A 72 8.44 6.94 3.72
C SER A 72 8.76 5.45 3.77
N GLU A 73 8.09 4.72 4.65
CA GLU A 73 8.26 3.30 4.89
C GLU A 73 7.85 2.48 3.66
N LEU A 74 6.72 2.80 3.02
CA LEU A 74 6.28 2.13 1.80
C LEU A 74 7.28 2.35 0.66
N ARG A 75 7.66 3.62 0.45
CA ARG A 75 8.61 3.99 -0.62
C ARG A 75 9.97 3.31 -0.42
N LEU A 76 10.45 3.30 0.82
CA LEU A 76 11.72 2.66 1.17
C LEU A 76 11.64 1.14 0.98
N LEU A 77 10.53 0.50 1.39
CA LEU A 77 10.34 -0.93 1.19
C LEU A 77 10.37 -1.31 -0.29
N ILE A 78 9.63 -0.58 -1.14
CA ILE A 78 9.66 -0.77 -2.59
C ILE A 78 11.09 -0.61 -3.13
N SER A 79 11.80 0.46 -2.74
CA SER A 79 13.17 0.70 -3.21
C SER A 79 14.16 -0.39 -2.78
N LYS A 80 13.95 -1.01 -1.62
CA LYS A 80 14.76 -2.14 -1.13
C LYS A 80 14.48 -3.44 -1.89
N CYS A 81 13.24 -3.64 -2.34
CA CYS A 81 12.87 -4.79 -3.15
C CYS A 81 13.36 -4.65 -4.60
N LEU A 82 13.30 -3.44 -5.17
CA LEU A 82 13.71 -3.14 -6.56
C LEU A 82 15.20 -2.81 -6.66
N VAL A 83 16.04 -3.74 -6.19
CA VAL A 83 17.50 -3.66 -6.29
C VAL A 83 18.01 -4.70 -7.28
N LEU A 84 18.93 -4.32 -8.17
CA LEU A 84 19.49 -5.22 -9.19
C LEU A 84 20.14 -6.46 -8.57
N ASP A 85 20.99 -6.25 -7.58
CA ASP A 85 21.68 -7.31 -6.85
C ASP A 85 20.71 -8.07 -5.93
N PRO A 86 20.43 -9.36 -6.18
CA PRO A 86 19.50 -10.15 -5.38
C PRO A 86 19.91 -10.28 -3.92
N GLU A 87 21.21 -10.27 -3.61
CA GLU A 87 21.72 -10.40 -2.24
C GLU A 87 21.51 -9.15 -1.38
N LYS A 88 21.31 -7.99 -2.04
CA LYS A 88 20.99 -6.73 -1.35
C LYS A 88 19.51 -6.56 -1.05
N ARG A 89 18.65 -7.44 -1.58
CA ARG A 89 17.20 -7.40 -1.32
C ARG A 89 16.93 -7.92 0.10
N PRO A 90 15.90 -7.39 0.80
CA PRO A 90 15.50 -7.93 2.10
C PRO A 90 15.00 -9.37 1.95
N ASP A 91 15.02 -10.14 3.03
CA ASP A 91 14.29 -11.41 3.05
C ASP A 91 12.80 -11.17 3.35
N ILE A 92 11.99 -12.21 3.19
CA ILE A 92 10.54 -12.13 3.43
C ILE A 92 10.21 -11.80 4.90
N ILE A 93 11.09 -12.14 5.84
CA ILE A 93 10.90 -11.89 7.27
C ILE A 93 11.01 -10.38 7.54
N GLU A 94 12.02 -9.70 6.98
CA GLU A 94 12.17 -8.25 7.07
C GLU A 94 11.01 -7.52 6.40
N VAL A 95 10.59 -7.96 5.21
CA VAL A 95 9.43 -7.39 4.50
C VAL A 95 8.16 -7.50 5.34
N ASN A 96 7.86 -8.69 5.85
CA ASN A 96 6.70 -8.93 6.70
C ASN A 96 6.73 -8.08 7.99
N ARG A 97 7.90 -7.94 8.63
CA ARG A 97 8.08 -7.08 9.81
C ARG A 97 7.73 -5.63 9.51
N ILE A 98 8.20 -5.08 8.40
CA ILE A 98 7.90 -3.70 7.98
C ILE A 98 6.39 -3.56 7.69
N ALA A 99 5.79 -4.51 6.98
CA ALA A 99 4.36 -4.51 6.69
C ALA A 99 3.50 -4.53 7.97
N GLN A 100 3.85 -5.38 8.95
CA GLN A 100 3.16 -5.43 10.24
C GLN A 100 3.29 -4.12 11.01
N MET A 101 4.47 -3.49 11.01
CA MET A 101 4.66 -2.19 11.65
C MET A 101 3.78 -1.11 11.00
N MET A 102 3.71 -1.08 9.67
CA MET A 102 2.84 -0.15 8.94
C MET A 102 1.36 -0.40 9.25
N TYR A 103 0.94 -1.66 9.26
CA TYR A 103 -0.44 -2.05 9.56
C TYR A 103 -0.84 -1.67 10.99
N ALA A 104 0.00 -1.95 11.99
CA ALA A 104 -0.26 -1.59 13.38
C ALA A 104 -0.39 -0.08 13.57
N ARG A 105 0.41 0.72 12.86
CA ARG A 105 0.27 2.19 12.89
C ARG A 105 -1.05 2.65 12.28
N PHE A 106 -1.45 2.06 11.15
CA PHE A 106 -2.72 2.37 10.50
C PHE A 106 -3.92 2.04 11.39
N THR A 107 -3.94 0.85 12.02
CA THR A 107 -5.05 0.46 12.91
C THR A 107 -5.11 1.30 14.18
N ASN A 108 -3.96 1.65 14.77
CA ASN A 108 -3.91 2.52 15.94
C ASN A 108 -4.42 3.93 15.64
N GLN A 109 -4.12 4.50 14.46
CA GLN A 109 -4.69 5.79 14.05
C GLN A 109 -6.20 5.70 13.86
N ASN A 110 -6.71 4.64 13.25
CA ASN A 110 -8.15 4.46 13.10
C ASN A 110 -8.87 4.31 14.43
N ASN A 111 -8.27 3.62 15.41
CA ASN A 111 -8.85 3.48 16.75
C ASN A 111 -8.87 4.81 17.52
N ASN A 112 -7.83 5.64 17.37
CA ASN A 112 -7.79 6.96 17.99
C ASN A 112 -8.79 7.95 17.37
N ASN A 113 -9.08 7.80 16.07
CA ASN A 113 -10.05 8.64 15.36
C ASN A 113 -11.52 8.30 15.71
N ASN A 114 -11.77 7.15 16.35
CA ASN A 114 -13.09 6.76 16.84
C ASN A 114 -13.40 7.30 18.26
N ASN A 115 -12.50 8.08 18.87
CA ASN A 115 -12.69 8.69 20.20
C ASN A 115 -13.09 10.19 20.15
N THR A 116 -13.72 10.66 19.07
CA THR A 116 -14.50 11.91 19.15
C THR A 116 -15.72 11.66 20.03
N PRO A 117 -15.97 12.46 21.09
CA PRO A 117 -17.19 12.33 21.87
C PRO A 117 -18.36 12.56 20.91
N THR A 118 -19.17 11.51 20.73
CA THR A 118 -20.47 11.60 20.09
C THR A 118 -21.23 12.77 20.73
N PRO A 119 -21.84 13.69 19.96
CA PRO A 119 -22.73 14.67 20.55
C PRO A 119 -23.88 13.90 21.18
N THR A 120 -23.90 13.86 22.52
CA THR A 120 -24.97 13.28 23.29
C THR A 120 -26.27 13.94 22.82
N PRO A 121 -27.28 13.18 22.34
CA PRO A 121 -28.58 13.77 22.06
C PRO A 121 -29.08 14.44 23.34
N PRO A 122 -29.72 15.63 23.26
CA PRO A 122 -30.26 16.27 24.45
C PRO A 122 -31.21 15.28 25.14
N SER A 123 -30.91 14.98 26.40
CA SER A 123 -31.77 14.19 27.27
C SER A 123 -33.16 14.83 27.26
N ARG A 124 -34.16 14.10 26.73
CA ARG A 124 -35.56 14.46 26.90
C ARG A 124 -35.88 14.29 28.39
N ASN A 125 -35.89 15.40 29.12
CA ASN A 125 -36.51 15.47 30.43
C ASN A 125 -38.03 15.37 30.25
N ASP A 126 -38.56 14.16 30.18
CA ASP A 126 -39.98 13.91 30.33
C ASP A 126 -40.32 13.97 31.83
N SER A 127 -40.63 15.17 32.34
CA SER A 127 -41.30 15.36 33.63
C SER A 127 -41.77 16.81 33.81
N ALA A 128 -42.99 17.10 33.36
CA ALA A 128 -43.91 18.01 34.05
C ALA A 128 -45.31 17.88 33.45
N CYS A 129 -46.06 16.89 33.94
CA CYS A 129 -47.51 16.97 33.95
C CYS A 129 -47.89 18.14 34.89
N GLY A 130 -48.57 19.17 34.38
CA GLY A 130 -48.87 20.38 35.15
C GLY A 130 -50.02 21.19 34.56
N ASN A 131 -51.24 20.82 34.97
CA ASN A 131 -52.42 21.66 35.18
C ASN A 131 -52.79 22.72 34.13
N VAL A 132 -53.70 22.37 33.22
CA VAL A 132 -54.55 23.34 32.52
C VAL A 132 -55.80 23.60 33.36
N THR A 133 -55.92 24.80 33.90
CA THR A 133 -57.13 25.33 34.56
C THR A 133 -58.28 25.49 33.56
N PRO A 134 -59.55 25.31 33.97
CA PRO A 134 -60.69 25.61 33.11
C PRO A 134 -60.97 27.12 33.12
N VAL A 135 -61.06 27.74 31.94
CA VAL A 135 -61.69 29.07 31.80
C VAL A 135 -62.93 28.93 30.93
N ASN A 136 -64.04 29.32 31.56
CA ASN A 136 -65.40 29.31 31.08
C ASN A 136 -65.73 30.69 30.46
N ASN A 137 -66.56 30.66 29.42
CA ASN A 137 -67.54 31.67 29.02
C ASN A 137 -67.10 33.10 28.59
N ARG A 138 -67.29 33.40 27.29
CA ARG A 138 -68.29 34.38 26.81
C ARG A 138 -68.56 34.18 25.32
#